data_AF-A0A9E3D8R4-F1
#
_entry.id   AF-A0A9E3D8R4-F1
#
_cell.length_a   1.000
_cell.length_b   1.000
_cell.length_c   1.000
_cell.angle_alpha   90.00
_cell.angle_beta   90.00
_cell.angle_gamma   90.00
#
_symmetry.space_group_name_H-M   'P 1'
#
loop_
_entity.id
_entity.type
_entity.pdbx_description
1 polymer ?
#
loop_
_entity_poly.entity_id
_entity_poly.type
_entity_poly.pdbx_seq_one_letter_code
_entity_poly.pdbx_strand_id
1 'polypeptide(L)'
;MHQARLKFERQSRGSKSNRSSLPRVIVGCSGWYYWHWRGTFYPSSISQNQWFSHYASRFRTVELNAPFYSWPTVATVQTWKRQAGRRRFIYTVKVNEL
;
A
#
# COMPACT_ATOMS: atom_id res chain seq x y z
N MET A 1 9.09 15.27 -9.64
CA MET A 1 9.08 14.67 -8.28
C MET A 1 9.34 15.70 -7.18
N HIS A 2 10.45 16.46 -7.21
CA HIS A 2 10.77 17.50 -6.21
C HIS A 2 9.67 18.57 -6.03
N GLN A 3 9.14 19.11 -7.13
CA GLN A 3 8.07 20.11 -7.09
C GLN A 3 6.75 19.61 -6.50
N ALA A 4 6.42 18.32 -6.68
CA ALA A 4 5.23 17.72 -6.08
C ALA A 4 5.39 17.54 -4.56
N ARG A 5 6.60 17.19 -4.11
CA ARG A 5 6.97 17.12 -2.68
C ARG A 5 6.86 18.49 -2.00
N LEU A 6 7.41 19.54 -2.61
CA LEU A 6 7.34 20.90 -2.07
C LEU A 6 5.90 21.41 -1.93
N LYS A 7 5.03 21.09 -2.90
CA LYS A 7 3.59 21.43 -2.84
C LYS A 7 2.88 20.68 -1.71
N PHE A 8 3.17 19.40 -1.52
CA PHE A 8 2.59 18.58 -0.44
C PHE A 8 3.04 19.03 0.96
N GLU A 9 4.32 19.36 1.13
CA GLU A 9 4.87 19.86 2.40
C GLU A 9 4.26 21.22 2.78
N ARG A 10 4.04 22.12 1.80
CA ARG A 10 3.35 23.40 2.02
C ARG A 10 1.88 23.21 2.44
N GLN A 11 1.18 22.26 1.85
CA GLN A 11 -0.23 21.97 2.19
C GLN A 11 -0.39 21.24 3.54
N SER A 12 0.62 20.49 3.97
CA SER A 12 0.57 19.67 5.20
C SER A 12 0.87 20.44 6.49
N ARG A 13 1.48 21.63 6.41
CA ARG A 13 1.86 22.45 7.58
C ARG A 13 0.68 23.11 8.31
N GLY A 14 -0.52 23.11 7.73
CA GLY A 14 -1.69 23.84 8.27
C GLY A 14 -2.70 23.05 9.10
N SER A 15 -2.52 21.74 9.31
CA SER A 15 -3.53 20.92 10.02
C SER A 15 -2.90 20.07 11.11
N LYS A 16 -2.81 20.62 12.33
CA LYS A 16 -2.71 19.83 13.56
C LYS A 16 -4.06 19.15 13.83
N SER A 17 -4.49 18.30 12.92
CA SER A 17 -5.60 17.40 13.13
C SER A 17 -5.14 16.34 14.14
N ASN A 18 -5.96 16.11 15.17
CA ASN A 18 -5.85 15.05 16.17
C ASN A 18 -6.02 13.65 15.51
N ARG A 19 -5.22 13.37 14.47
CA ARG A 19 -5.19 12.10 13.78
C ARG A 19 -4.56 11.13 14.76
N SER A 20 -5.31 10.12 15.20
CA SER A 20 -4.74 8.95 15.86
C SER A 20 -3.44 8.60 15.14
N SER A 21 -2.30 8.78 15.79
CA SER A 21 -1.02 8.58 15.14
C SER A 21 -0.97 7.11 14.71
N LEU A 22 -0.51 6.85 13.48
CA LEU A 22 -0.17 5.47 13.16
C LEU A 22 0.89 5.01 14.17
N PRO A 23 0.93 3.71 14.51
CA PRO A 23 1.96 3.19 15.39
C PRO A 23 3.34 3.61 14.86
N ARG A 24 4.27 3.92 15.77
CA ARG A 24 5.66 4.31 15.40
C ARG A 24 6.35 3.25 14.54
N VAL A 25 5.92 1.99 14.64
CA VAL A 25 6.41 0.85 13.88
C VAL A 25 5.22 0.14 13.23
N ILE A 26 5.31 -0.10 11.92
CA ILE A 26 4.33 -0.87 11.15
C ILE A 26 5.05 -2.04 10.48
N VAL A 27 4.47 -3.23 10.61
CA VAL A 27 5.00 -4.46 10.00
C VAL A 27 4.13 -4.84 8.81
N GLY A 28 4.76 -5.33 7.75
CA GLY A 28 4.12 -5.84 6.54
C GLY A 28 5.12 -6.64 5.71
N CYS A 29 4.69 -7.09 4.54
CA CYS A 29 5.45 -7.96 3.64
C CYS A 29 5.85 -7.20 2.35
N SER A 30 6.80 -7.77 1.61
CA SER A 30 7.24 -7.29 0.28
C SER A 30 6.33 -7.76 -0.85
N GLY A 31 5.02 -7.59 -0.66
CA GLY A 31 3.96 -8.05 -1.55
C GLY A 31 2.84 -8.76 -0.78
N TRP A 32 1.70 -8.98 -1.44
CA TRP A 32 0.59 -9.76 -0.89
C TRP A 32 0.17 -10.92 -1.80
N TYR A 33 0.56 -10.93 -3.07
CA TYR A 33 0.01 -11.89 -4.03
C TYR A 33 0.95 -13.09 -4.21
N TYR A 34 0.73 -14.13 -3.39
CA TYR A 34 1.53 -15.36 -3.43
C TYR A 34 0.63 -16.60 -3.36
N TRP A 35 0.73 -17.47 -4.37
CA TRP A 35 -0.11 -18.67 -4.45
C TRP A 35 0.12 -19.68 -3.32
N HIS A 36 1.37 -19.84 -2.89
CA HIS A 36 1.73 -20.74 -1.80
C HIS A 36 1.21 -20.28 -0.43
N TRP A 37 0.65 -19.07 -0.32
CA TRP A 37 -0.04 -18.60 0.89
C TRP A 37 -1.47 -19.11 1.00
N ARG A 38 -2.03 -19.71 -0.06
CA ARG A 38 -3.36 -20.32 -0.03
C ARG A 38 -3.34 -21.57 0.85
N GLY A 39 -4.30 -21.66 1.76
CA GLY A 39 -4.42 -22.73 2.75
C GLY A 39 -3.61 -22.49 4.02
N THR A 40 -2.69 -21.53 4.04
CA THR A 40 -1.85 -21.20 5.21
C THR A 40 -2.20 -19.82 5.77
N PHE A 41 -2.02 -18.78 4.97
CA PHE A 41 -2.39 -17.40 5.31
C PHE A 41 -3.73 -17.01 4.71
N TYR A 42 -3.98 -17.35 3.44
CA TYR A 42 -5.26 -17.13 2.77
C TYR A 42 -6.17 -18.35 2.93
N PRO A 43 -7.38 -18.20 3.49
CA PRO A 43 -8.36 -19.29 3.52
C PRO A 43 -8.60 -19.86 2.12
N SER A 44 -8.72 -21.19 2.01
CA SER A 44 -8.94 -21.85 0.70
C SER A 44 -10.25 -21.44 0.03
N SER A 45 -11.21 -20.95 0.81
CA SER A 45 -12.55 -20.53 0.40
C SER A 45 -12.62 -19.12 -0.22
N ILE A 46 -11.60 -18.28 -0.06
CA ILE A 46 -11.61 -16.93 -0.63
C ILE A 46 -10.97 -16.90 -2.02
N SER A 47 -11.61 -16.18 -2.92
CA SER A 47 -11.08 -15.92 -4.26
C SER A 47 -9.90 -14.96 -4.21
N GLN A 48 -9.03 -15.01 -5.23
CA GLN A 48 -7.81 -14.20 -5.30
C GLN A 48 -8.06 -12.68 -5.22
N ASN A 49 -9.18 -12.21 -5.78
CA ASN A 49 -9.57 -10.80 -5.71
C ASN A 49 -9.85 -10.34 -4.26
N GLN A 50 -10.09 -11.25 -3.32
CA GLN A 50 -10.29 -10.96 -1.90
C GLN A 50 -8.98 -10.99 -1.10
N TRP A 51 -7.88 -11.49 -1.68
CA TRP A 51 -6.60 -11.61 -0.97
C TRP A 51 -6.07 -10.29 -0.45
N PHE A 52 -6.19 -9.21 -1.23
CA PHE A 52 -5.80 -7.88 -0.75
C PHE A 52 -6.62 -7.46 0.49
N SER A 53 -7.94 -7.66 0.46
CA SER A 53 -8.81 -7.31 1.60
C SER A 53 -8.44 -8.13 2.84
N HIS A 54 -8.14 -9.42 2.64
CA HIS A 54 -7.67 -10.31 3.69
C HIS A 54 -6.32 -9.83 4.26
N TYR A 55 -5.33 -9.55 3.40
CA TYR A 55 -4.03 -9.04 3.80
C TYR A 55 -4.15 -7.71 4.58
N ALA A 56 -4.92 -6.75 4.05
CA ALA A 56 -5.13 -5.43 4.64
C ALA A 56 -5.97 -5.44 5.92
N SER A 57 -6.58 -6.57 6.29
CA SER A 57 -7.21 -6.76 7.60
C SER A 57 -6.21 -7.13 8.69
N ARG A 58 -5.02 -7.64 8.32
CA ARG A 58 -3.97 -8.10 9.24
C ARG A 58 -2.77 -7.17 9.28
N PHE A 59 -2.41 -6.59 8.13
CA PHE A 59 -1.30 -5.65 7.99
C PHE A 59 -1.77 -4.27 7.56
N ARG A 60 -1.02 -3.24 7.98
CA ARG A 60 -1.29 -1.83 7.64
C ARG A 60 -0.37 -1.28 6.56
N THR A 61 0.56 -2.09 6.08
CA THR A 61 1.53 -1.69 5.05
C THR A 61 1.89 -2.85 4.13
N VAL A 62 2.33 -2.51 2.92
CA VAL A 62 3.00 -3.43 2.01
C VAL A 62 4.09 -2.69 1.24
N GLU A 63 5.17 -3.40 0.95
CA GLU A 63 6.21 -2.95 0.04
C GLU A 63 5.99 -3.54 -1.36
N LEU A 64 6.02 -2.67 -2.38
CA LEU A 64 5.76 -2.99 -3.78
C LEU A 64 7.07 -3.02 -4.56
N ASN A 65 7.41 -4.21 -5.05
CA ASN A 65 8.58 -4.43 -5.91
C ASN A 65 8.30 -4.29 -7.41
N ALA A 66 7.05 -4.44 -7.87
CA ALA A 66 6.73 -4.36 -9.29
C ALA A 66 7.22 -3.06 -9.97
N PRO A 67 7.11 -1.88 -9.32
CA PRO A 67 7.61 -0.62 -9.89
C PRO A 67 9.12 -0.56 -10.15
N PHE A 68 9.91 -1.41 -9.49
CA PHE A 68 11.35 -1.52 -9.73
C PHE A 68 11.66 -1.99 -11.16
N TYR A 69 10.83 -2.88 -11.72
CA TYR A 69 11.03 -3.44 -13.06
C TYR A 69 10.38 -2.60 -14.16
N SER A 70 9.30 -1.89 -13.85
CA SER A 70 8.61 -1.02 -14.81
C SER A 70 7.73 0.01 -14.10
N TRP A 71 7.68 1.25 -14.59
CA TRP A 71 6.85 2.29 -13.99
C TRP A 71 5.36 1.90 -14.00
N PRO A 72 4.64 1.98 -12.87
CA PRO A 72 3.22 1.70 -12.83
C PRO A 72 2.44 2.75 -13.63
N THR A 73 1.42 2.31 -14.34
CA THR A 73 0.48 3.22 -14.99
C THR A 73 -0.36 3.97 -13.95
N VAL A 74 -0.89 5.14 -14.32
CA VAL A 74 -1.82 5.90 -13.47
C VAL A 74 -3.02 5.04 -13.07
N ALA A 75 -3.56 4.23 -13.99
CA ALA A 75 -4.66 3.32 -13.72
C ALA A 75 -4.32 2.27 -12.65
N THR A 76 -3.07 1.76 -12.66
CA THR A 76 -2.57 0.83 -11.65
C THR A 76 -2.55 1.48 -10.27
N VAL A 77 -1.98 2.69 -10.16
CA VAL A 77 -1.92 3.44 -8.89
C VAL A 77 -3.34 3.77 -8.37
N GLN A 78 -4.25 4.15 -9.27
CA GLN A 78 -5.66 4.37 -8.90
C GLN A 78 -6.33 3.10 -8.40
N THR A 79 -5.99 1.94 -8.96
CA THR A 79 -6.49 0.64 -8.52
C THR A 79 -6.03 0.33 -7.09
N TRP A 80 -4.75 0.53 -6.77
CA TRP A 80 -4.23 0.36 -5.40
C TRP A 80 -4.94 1.28 -4.40
N LYS A 81 -5.18 2.54 -4.79
CA LYS A 81 -5.92 3.50 -3.98
C LYS A 81 -7.37 3.04 -3.73
N ARG A 82 -8.07 2.57 -4.76
CA ARG A 82 -9.44 2.04 -4.63
C ARG A 82 -9.48 0.78 -3.78
N GLN A 83 -8.52 -0.14 -3.94
CA GLN A 83 -8.44 -1.38 -3.16
C GLN A 83 -8.28 -1.13 -1.67
N ALA A 84 -7.40 -0.18 -1.28
CA ALA A 84 -7.26 0.23 0.12
C ALA A 84 -8.58 0.80 0.70
N GLY A 85 -9.36 1.51 -0.14
CA GLY A 85 -10.64 2.08 0.23
C GLY A 85 -10.47 3.16 1.31
N ARG A 86 -11.20 3.03 2.42
CA ARG A 86 -11.13 3.96 3.57
C ARG A 86 -10.05 3.60 4.59
N ARG A 87 -9.30 2.51 4.37
CA ARG A 87 -8.27 2.04 5.30
C ARG A 87 -7.09 3.01 5.30
N ARG A 88 -6.52 3.25 6.48
CA ARG A 88 -5.20 3.89 6.61
C ARG A 88 -4.14 2.85 6.33
N PHE A 89 -3.90 2.62 5.04
CA PHE A 89 -2.97 1.62 4.53
C PHE A 89 -1.82 2.33 3.81
N ILE A 90 -0.58 1.92 4.10
CA ILE A 90 0.63 2.51 3.54
C ILE A 90 1.17 1.61 2.45
N TYR A 91 1.53 2.20 1.31
CA TYR A 91 2.28 1.53 0.27
C TYR A 91 3.70 2.10 0.25
N THR A 92 4.69 1.24 0.47
CA THR A 92 6.09 1.56 0.21
C THR A 92 6.39 1.12 -1.21
N VAL A 93 6.88 2.02 -2.07
CA VAL A 93 7.12 1.71 -3.48
C VAL A 93 8.63 1.67 -3.72
N LYS A 94 9.14 0.52 -4.17
CA LYS A 94 10.51 0.43 -4.65
C LYS A 94 10.59 1.14 -6.00
N VAL A 95 11.34 2.24 -6.03
CA VAL A 95 11.46 3.08 -7.22
C VAL A 95 12.32 2.37 -8.27
N ASN A 96 11.98 2.56 -9.54
CA ASN A 96 12.75 2.07 -10.68
C ASN A 96 14.15 2.71 -10.68
N GLU A 97 15.17 1.95 -11.12
CA GLU A 97 16.56 2.42 -11.18
C GLU A 97 16.90 3.15 -12.51
N LEU A 98 15.96 3.18 -13.47
CA LEU A 98 16.10 3.89 -14.75
C LEU A 98 16.11 5.42 -14.62
#